data_AF-A0A9D7K8Q2-F1
#
_entry.id   AF-A0A9D7K8Q2-F1
#
_cell.length_a   1.000
_cell.length_b   1.000
_cell.length_c   1.000
_cell.angle_alpha   90.00
_cell.angle_beta   90.00
_cell.angle_gamma   90.00
#
_symmetry.space_group_name_H-M   'P 1'
#
loop_
_entity.id
_entity.type
_entity.pdbx_description
1 polymer ?
#
loop_
_entity_poly.entity_id
_entity_poly.type
_entity_poly.pdbx_seq_one_letter_code
_entity_poly.pdbx_strand_id
1 'polypeptide(L)'
;MNEIIKDDLLISDRIYNLINTNDKIGRIVLIGNQINGIAQSLNNLQPDIVLVAGDREEAISTTMSAAFLDIPVAHFFWWRYR
;
A
#
# COMPACT_ATOMS: atom_id res chain seq x y z
N MET A 1 12.69 1.14 -1.71
CA MET A 1 13.04 1.98 -0.54
C MET A 1 14.04 3.08 -0.90
N ASN A 2 15.18 2.77 -1.56
CA ASN A 2 16.20 3.77 -1.87
C ASN A 2 15.76 4.83 -2.90
N GLU A 3 14.82 4.55 -3.80
CA GLU A 3 14.29 5.56 -4.74
C GLU A 3 13.38 6.57 -4.02
N ILE A 4 12.39 6.13 -3.25
CA ILE A 4 11.47 7.01 -2.48
C ILE A 4 12.22 7.97 -1.55
N ILE A 5 13.27 7.50 -0.87
CA ILE A 5 14.09 8.34 0.03
C ILE A 5 14.92 9.37 -0.75
N LYS A 6 15.30 9.06 -2.00
CA LYS A 6 16.07 9.98 -2.86
C LYS A 6 15.21 11.07 -3.47
N ASP A 7 13.91 10.84 -3.61
CA ASP A 7 12.96 11.76 -4.25
C ASP A 7 12.43 12.84 -3.29
N ASP A 8 13.01 12.97 -2.09
CA ASP A 8 12.65 13.93 -1.02
C ASP A 8 11.16 13.94 -0.64
N LEU A 9 10.51 12.79 -0.79
CA LEU A 9 9.13 12.59 -0.41
C LEU A 9 9.00 12.46 1.11
N LEU A 10 8.03 13.17 1.70
CA LEU A 10 7.71 13.05 3.12
C LEU A 10 7.17 11.65 3.41
N ILE A 11 7.81 10.95 4.36
CA ILE A 11 7.37 9.64 4.83
C ILE A 11 6.56 9.83 6.10
N SER A 12 5.23 9.80 5.96
CA SER A 12 4.31 10.00 7.09
C SER A 12 4.18 8.76 7.99
N ASP A 13 4.39 7.55 7.45
CA ASP A 13 4.28 6.30 8.20
C ASP A 13 5.10 5.16 7.55
N ARG A 14 5.38 4.09 8.30
CA ARG A 14 6.07 2.88 7.83
C ARG A 14 5.41 1.62 8.37
N ILE A 15 4.94 0.78 7.46
CA ILE A 15 4.31 -0.50 7.78
C ILE A 15 5.30 -1.63 7.47
N TYR A 16 5.56 -2.50 8.45
CA TYR A 16 6.45 -3.64 8.29
C TYR A 16 5.76 -4.78 7.54
N ASN A 17 6.44 -5.31 6.53
CA ASN A 17 5.98 -6.45 5.75
C ASN A 17 7.08 -7.52 5.72
N LEU A 18 6.87 -8.64 6.42
CA LEU A 18 7.94 -9.58 6.79
C LEU A 18 8.00 -10.87 5.97
N ILE A 19 7.17 -11.02 4.94
CA ILE A 19 7.13 -12.25 4.14
C ILE A 19 7.71 -11.97 2.75
N ASN A 20 8.77 -12.68 2.39
CA ASN A 20 9.35 -12.64 1.04
C ASN A 20 9.14 -14.00 0.36
N THR A 21 8.11 -14.10 -0.47
CA THR A 21 7.74 -15.33 -1.17
C THR A 21 6.99 -15.03 -2.47
N ASN A 22 7.10 -15.95 -3.42
CA ASN A 22 6.32 -15.92 -4.67
C ASN A 22 5.16 -16.94 -4.65
N ASP A 23 4.98 -17.70 -3.56
CA ASP A 23 3.90 -18.67 -3.45
C ASP A 23 2.54 -17.99 -3.35
N LYS A 24 1.55 -18.51 -4.08
CA LYS A 24 0.17 -17.96 -4.09
C LYS A 24 -0.41 -17.83 -2.68
N ILE A 25 -0.20 -18.84 -1.83
CA ILE A 25 -0.65 -18.80 -0.42
C ILE A 25 0.09 -17.71 0.34
N GLY A 26 1.41 -17.60 0.16
CA GLY A 26 2.23 -16.59 0.81
C GLY A 26 1.80 -15.16 0.44
N ARG A 27 1.42 -14.91 -0.82
CA ARG A 27 0.85 -13.63 -1.27
C ARG A 27 -0.46 -13.30 -0.54
N ILE A 28 -1.34 -14.28 -0.33
CA ILE A 28 -2.60 -14.08 0.42
C ILE A 28 -2.32 -13.78 1.89
N VAL A 29 -1.40 -14.51 2.51
CA VAL A 29 -0.98 -14.25 3.91
C VAL A 29 -0.38 -12.84 4.03
N LEU A 30 0.39 -12.39 3.03
CA LEU A 30 0.96 -11.05 2.97
C LEU A 30 -0.12 -9.97 3.05
N ILE A 31 -1.19 -10.11 2.27
CA ILE A 31 -2.33 -9.19 2.29
C ILE A 31 -2.93 -9.13 3.70
N GLY A 32 -3.19 -10.29 4.32
CA GLY A 32 -3.71 -10.36 5.69
C GLY A 32 -2.85 -9.60 6.71
N ASN A 33 -1.53 -9.71 6.61
CA ASN A 33 -0.60 -9.03 7.52
C ASN A 33 -0.55 -7.51 7.30
N GLN A 34 -0.73 -7.04 6.06
CA GLN A 34 -0.68 -5.62 5.72
C GLN A 34 -1.90 -4.84 6.21
N ILE A 35 -3.10 -5.45 6.18
CA ILE A 35 -4.38 -4.77 6.42
C ILE A 35 -4.40 -3.98 7.73
N ASN A 36 -3.92 -4.57 8.84
CA ASN A 36 -3.97 -3.90 10.15
C ASN A 36 -3.13 -2.63 10.17
N GLY A 37 -1.91 -2.69 9.64
CA GLY A 37 -1.01 -1.53 9.58
C GLY A 37 -1.55 -0.43 8.66
N ILE A 38 -2.08 -0.82 7.49
CA ILE A 38 -2.65 0.14 6.55
C ILE A 38 -3.90 0.80 7.14
N ALA A 39 -4.80 0.04 7.74
CA ALA A 39 -6.02 0.58 8.35
C ALA A 39 -5.70 1.59 9.46
N GLN A 40 -4.73 1.29 10.33
CA GLN A 40 -4.29 2.24 11.36
C GLN A 40 -3.65 3.49 10.75
N SER A 41 -2.81 3.31 9.73
CA SER A 41 -2.15 4.44 9.05
C SER A 41 -3.15 5.37 8.39
N LEU A 42 -4.08 4.84 7.60
CA LEU A 42 -5.15 5.62 6.96
C LEU A 42 -6.06 6.29 7.98
N ASN A 43 -6.44 5.59 9.05
CA ASN A 43 -7.25 6.16 10.12
C ASN A 43 -6.54 7.32 10.84
N ASN A 44 -5.22 7.27 10.99
CA ASN A 44 -4.45 8.34 11.64
C ASN A 44 -4.20 9.51 10.69
N LEU A 45 -3.91 9.23 9.42
CA LEU A 45 -3.59 10.24 8.42
C LEU A 45 -4.83 10.95 7.88
N GLN A 46 -6.01 10.31 7.91
CA GLN A 46 -7.27 10.83 7.38
C GLN A 46 -7.11 11.49 5.99
N PRO A 47 -6.54 10.79 4.99
CA PRO A 47 -6.29 11.41 3.69
C PRO A 47 -7.60 11.62 2.91
N ASP A 48 -7.66 12.71 2.14
CA ASP A 48 -8.80 12.97 1.24
C ASP A 48 -8.84 12.01 0.04
N ILE A 49 -7.70 11.47 -0.37
CA ILE A 49 -7.56 10.53 -1.48
C ILE A 49 -6.36 9.61 -1.25
N VAL A 50 -6.48 8.34 -1.67
CA VAL A 50 -5.37 7.38 -1.69
C VAL A 50 -4.97 7.11 -3.13
N LEU A 51 -3.71 7.40 -3.46
CA LEU A 51 -3.12 7.16 -4.76
C LEU A 51 -2.24 5.90 -4.69
N VAL A 52 -2.59 4.87 -5.45
CA VAL A 52 -1.92 3.56 -5.43
C VAL A 52 -1.29 3.26 -6.77
N ALA A 53 0.02 2.98 -6.76
CA ALA A 53 0.78 2.57 -7.93
C ALA A 53 1.12 1.07 -7.88
N GLY A 54 1.02 0.40 -9.03
CA GLY A 54 1.39 -1.01 -9.17
C GLY A 54 0.25 -1.98 -8.89
N ASP A 55 0.51 -3.29 -8.94
CA ASP A 55 -0.53 -4.35 -8.98
C ASP A 55 -0.28 -5.52 -8.02
N ARG A 56 0.61 -5.30 -7.05
CA ARG A 56 0.99 -6.29 -6.04
C ARG A 56 0.08 -6.25 -4.82
N GLU A 57 0.43 -7.05 -3.82
CA GLU A 57 -0.37 -7.26 -2.61
C GLU A 57 -0.63 -5.95 -1.87
N GLU A 58 0.39 -5.08 -1.77
CA GLU A 58 0.26 -3.76 -1.15
C GLU A 58 -0.77 -2.89 -1.86
N ALA A 59 -0.91 -3.00 -3.18
CA ALA A 59 -1.87 -2.23 -3.94
C ALA A 59 -3.31 -2.69 -3.63
N ILE A 60 -3.51 -4.00 -3.54
CA ILE A 60 -4.80 -4.62 -3.22
C ILE A 60 -5.18 -4.35 -1.77
N SER A 61 -4.28 -4.60 -0.82
CA SER A 61 -4.55 -4.38 0.61
C SER A 61 -4.80 -2.90 0.90
N THR A 62 -4.05 -1.99 0.28
CA THR A 62 -4.28 -0.53 0.42
C THR A 62 -5.63 -0.10 -0.12
N THR A 63 -5.95 -0.51 -1.35
CA THR A 63 -7.22 -0.13 -1.99
C THR A 63 -8.41 -0.67 -1.21
N MET A 64 -8.34 -1.91 -0.73
CA MET A 64 -9.40 -2.53 0.07
C MET A 64 -9.56 -1.81 1.41
N SER A 65 -8.48 -1.56 2.14
CA SER A 65 -8.52 -0.83 3.42
C SER A 65 -9.09 0.58 3.26
N ALA A 66 -8.69 1.31 2.22
CA ALA A 66 -9.22 2.64 1.92
C ALA A 66 -10.72 2.62 1.60
N ALA A 67 -11.17 1.64 0.80
CA ALA A 67 -12.58 1.48 0.46
C ALA A 67 -13.45 1.22 1.70
N PHE A 68 -12.99 0.44 2.67
CA PHE A 68 -13.71 0.22 3.93
C PHE A 68 -13.75 1.45 4.86
N LEU A 69 -12.84 2.40 4.66
CA LEU A 69 -12.78 3.65 5.40
C LEU A 69 -13.45 4.81 4.65
N ASP A 70 -14.19 4.52 3.57
CA ASP A 70 -14.85 5.50 2.70
C ASP A 70 -13.90 6.54 2.09
N ILE A 71 -12.62 6.17 1.89
CA ILE A 71 -11.61 7.03 1.28
C ILE A 71 -11.54 6.73 -0.24
N PRO A 72 -11.69 7.73 -1.13
CA PRO A 72 -11.62 7.49 -2.56
C PRO A 72 -10.21 7.05 -2.98
N VAL A 73 -10.16 6.10 -3.91
CA VAL A 73 -8.91 5.52 -4.41
C VAL A 73 -8.71 5.82 -5.90
N ALA A 74 -7.53 6.34 -6.23
CA ALA A 74 -7.03 6.39 -7.59
C ALA A 74 -5.95 5.33 -7.78
N HIS A 75 -6.18 4.38 -8.67
CA HIS A 75 -5.22 3.31 -8.98
C HIS A 75 -4.61 3.52 -10.36
N PHE A 76 -3.31 3.28 -10.49
CA PHE A 76 -2.63 3.30 -11.79
C PHE A 76 -1.49 2.28 -11.88
N PHE A 77 -1.26 1.83 -13.11
CA PHE A 77 -0.26 0.82 -13.41
C PHE A 77 1.05 1.48 -13.88
N TRP A 78 2.10 1.38 -13.07
CA TRP A 78 3.34 2.16 -13.20
C TRP A 78 4.48 1.41 -13.92
N TRP A 79 4.38 1.13 -15.23
CA TRP A 79 5.56 0.65 -15.99
C TRP A 79 5.76 1.26 -17.38
N ARG A 80 4.88 2.16 -17.84
CA ARG A 80 4.97 2.70 -19.21
C ARG A 80 5.84 3.95 -19.40
N TYR A 81 6.60 4.37 -18.39
CA TYR A 81 7.44 5.60 -18.47
C TYR A 81 8.84 5.45 -17.85
N ARG A 82 9.55 4.35 -18.15
CA ARG A 82 11.02 4.32 -18.07
C ARG A 82 11.60 3.95 -19.43
#